data_AF-A0AA46A6B8-F1
#
_entry.id   AF-A0AA46A6B8-F1
#
_cell.length_a   1.000
_cell.length_b   1.000
_cell.length_c   1.000
_cell.angle_alpha   90.00
_cell.angle_beta   90.00
_cell.angle_gamma   90.00
#
_symmetry.space_group_name_H-M   'P 1'
#
loop_
_entity.id
_entity.type
_entity.pdbx_description
1 polymer ?
#
loop_
_entity_poly.entity_id
_entity_poly.type
_entity_poly.pdbx_seq_one_letter_code
_entity_poly.pdbx_strand_id
1 'polypeptide(L)'
;MKRIARNTTAIVTCLSMLMPHLVWAEASDEKDFSQRLSQELERKQEQSEKELKRKAEEKKKAAEAKREERKERQEAKREKRKEAQARKAREEDKKAAEAKREERKERQEAKREKRKKAQARKAREEDKKAAEAKREERKERQEAKREKRKEAQARKAREEDKKAAEKARQQERKAAEKRRAERREAEERRAEKRRTRSAAAREAAEAARAPEAAALHSLLGSGSGDVIRQVITDGNSRSSDEDFATSLRDAMSGDRNKRRENESRWRKEERKRQEARDDDDDDNDLTKALLLGLGALAVGSMLNNNRQVALSSPDRVVTTRPDGSQEIVRDDVALLRQPGSNVETERFDDGSSRTVVTRADGSKVVTIRDANMQILRRTLISPDGRTSRLIDDTEDVRPVDIDSLPEPAPVTELGNSMDEEALRAALNREANIDRRFTLGQIRNIPEVRSLVATVDIPAITFDTGSAAIPPGQAEHLSALGRVMEDRIRENPREMYMVEGYTDTVGDSAMNLALSDRRAESVALALTEYFDVPPENLVVQGYGEEFLKTGEAGDVRANRRSSVRRITDLLQTASSE
;
A
#
# COMPACT_ATOMS: atom_id res chain seq x y z
N MET A 1 40.62 -35.14 8.36
CA MET A 1 41.34 -35.25 9.64
C MET A 1 41.46 -33.86 10.26
N LYS A 2 40.98 -33.70 11.51
CA LYS A 2 41.04 -32.52 12.42
C LYS A 2 40.17 -31.32 11.97
N ARG A 3 39.16 -30.81 12.69
CA ARG A 3 38.73 -30.91 14.10
C ARG A 3 37.19 -30.88 14.15
N ILE A 4 36.56 -31.92 14.70
CA ILE A 4 35.17 -31.90 15.20
C ILE A 4 35.30 -32.27 16.68
N ALA A 5 35.28 -31.27 17.55
CA ALA A 5 35.14 -31.43 18.99
C ALA A 5 34.95 -30.04 19.61
N ARG A 6 33.77 -29.85 20.21
CA ARG A 6 33.34 -28.84 21.20
C ARG A 6 31.98 -28.26 20.80
N ASN A 7 30.92 -28.92 21.27
CA ASN A 7 29.91 -28.31 22.16
C ASN A 7 28.75 -29.30 22.34
N THR A 8 29.00 -30.32 23.16
CA THR A 8 28.01 -31.26 23.67
C THR A 8 28.09 -31.23 25.20
N THR A 9 27.82 -30.08 25.81
CA THR A 9 27.75 -29.94 27.28
C THR A 9 26.93 -28.70 27.67
N ALA A 10 25.63 -28.65 27.34
CA ALA A 10 24.73 -27.60 27.85
C ALA A 10 23.21 -27.93 27.80
N ILE A 11 22.81 -29.21 27.72
CA ILE A 11 21.36 -29.58 27.61
C ILE A 11 20.95 -30.66 28.64
N VAL A 12 21.71 -30.87 29.72
CA VAL A 12 21.34 -31.88 30.76
C VAL A 12 21.10 -31.28 32.15
N THR A 13 21.10 -29.96 32.32
CA THR A 13 20.92 -29.32 33.63
C THR A 13 19.95 -28.14 33.62
N CYS A 14 18.73 -28.33 33.09
CA CYS A 14 17.61 -27.40 33.33
C CYS A 14 16.23 -28.10 33.46
N LEU A 15 16.18 -29.42 33.74
CA LEU A 15 14.92 -30.15 33.90
C LEU A 15 14.76 -30.72 35.33
N SER A 16 15.08 -29.93 36.36
CA SER A 16 14.90 -30.31 37.77
C SER A 16 14.09 -29.30 38.60
N MET A 17 13.41 -28.34 37.97
CA MET A 17 12.53 -27.41 38.68
C MET A 17 11.23 -27.21 37.89
N LEU A 18 10.25 -28.09 38.11
CA LEU A 18 8.82 -27.80 37.98
C LEU A 18 8.01 -29.06 38.32
N MET A 19 7.73 -29.25 39.61
CA MET A 19 6.62 -30.07 40.09
C MET A 19 5.98 -29.31 41.26
N PRO A 20 4.72 -28.86 41.15
CA PRO A 20 3.89 -28.59 42.31
C PRO A 20 2.99 -29.81 42.60
N HIS A 21 2.87 -30.05 43.89
CA HIS A 21 2.02 -31.00 44.60
C HIS A 21 0.65 -31.32 43.98
N LEU A 22 0.31 -32.61 43.95
CA LEU A 22 -1.05 -33.08 44.22
C LEU A 22 -1.01 -34.42 44.97
N VAL A 23 -1.81 -34.45 46.04
CA VAL A 23 -1.97 -35.52 47.01
C VAL A 23 -3.21 -36.35 46.65
N TRP A 24 -3.01 -37.67 46.67
CA TRP A 24 -3.91 -38.81 46.92
C TRP A 24 -5.14 -39.08 46.01
N ALA A 25 -5.08 -40.24 45.35
CA ALA A 25 -6.20 -41.16 45.23
C ALA A 25 -5.67 -42.62 45.23
N GLU A 26 -5.96 -43.29 46.34
CA GLU A 26 -6.30 -44.70 46.54
C GLU A 26 -5.71 -45.82 45.63
N ALA A 27 -5.04 -46.74 46.34
CA ALA A 27 -4.58 -48.07 45.99
C ALA A 27 -5.35 -48.83 44.89
N SER A 28 -4.60 -49.34 43.90
CA SER A 28 -4.46 -50.77 43.57
C SER A 28 -4.21 -51.07 42.07
N ASP A 29 -3.17 -50.51 41.43
CA ASP A 29 -2.48 -51.19 40.30
C ASP A 29 -1.17 -50.50 39.83
N GLU A 30 -0.23 -50.24 40.75
CA GLU A 30 1.00 -49.48 40.47
C GLU A 30 1.93 -50.13 39.43
N LYS A 31 1.90 -51.47 39.30
CA LYS A 31 2.72 -52.20 38.32
C LYS A 31 2.18 -52.09 36.90
N ASP A 32 0.86 -52.08 36.72
CA ASP A 32 0.23 -52.04 35.41
C ASP A 32 0.28 -50.62 34.80
N PHE A 33 0.17 -49.58 35.66
CA PHE A 33 0.35 -48.19 35.23
C PHE A 33 1.78 -47.87 34.81
N SER A 34 2.78 -48.34 35.56
CA SER A 34 4.21 -48.18 35.25
C SER A 34 4.60 -48.84 33.92
N GLN A 35 4.07 -50.03 33.63
CA GLN A 35 4.30 -50.72 32.35
C GLN A 35 3.62 -50.04 31.16
N ARG A 36 2.39 -49.54 31.33
CA ARG A 36 1.70 -48.80 30.26
C ARG A 36 2.38 -47.47 29.95
N LEU A 37 2.83 -46.74 30.98
CA LEU A 37 3.53 -45.48 30.81
C LEU A 37 4.89 -45.66 30.13
N SER A 38 5.63 -46.71 30.47
CA SER A 38 6.91 -47.03 29.83
C SER A 38 6.74 -47.46 28.37
N GLN A 39 5.75 -48.30 28.04
CA GLN A 39 5.42 -48.63 26.63
C GLN A 39 4.96 -47.42 25.83
N GLU A 40 4.22 -46.49 26.44
CA GLU A 40 3.76 -45.28 25.75
C GLU A 40 4.91 -44.29 25.49
N LEU A 41 5.86 -44.18 26.43
CA LEU A 41 7.08 -43.39 26.27
C LEU A 41 7.99 -43.97 25.17
N GLU A 42 8.19 -45.29 25.13
CA GLU A 42 8.95 -45.95 24.06
C GLU A 42 8.31 -45.73 22.68
N ARG A 43 6.98 -45.85 22.58
CA ARG A 43 6.25 -45.55 21.33
C ARG A 43 6.41 -44.10 20.89
N LYS A 44 6.34 -43.15 21.82
CA LYS A 44 6.55 -41.72 21.52
C LYS A 44 7.98 -41.44 21.10
N GLN A 45 8.97 -42.10 21.71
CA GLN A 45 10.38 -42.01 21.30
C GLN A 45 10.58 -42.58 19.89
N GLU A 46 10.07 -43.77 19.58
CA GLU A 46 10.16 -44.35 18.24
C GLU A 46 9.47 -43.49 17.17
N GLN A 47 8.32 -42.89 17.48
CA GLN A 47 7.65 -41.96 16.58
C GLN A 47 8.48 -40.71 16.32
N SER A 48 9.08 -40.14 17.37
CA SER A 48 9.95 -38.96 17.24
C SER A 48 11.20 -39.25 16.40
N GLU A 49 11.82 -40.44 16.54
CA GLU A 49 12.97 -40.85 15.74
C GLU A 49 12.61 -41.07 14.27
N LYS A 50 11.43 -41.67 13.98
CA LYS A 50 10.94 -41.83 12.62
C LYS A 50 10.66 -40.48 11.95
N GLU A 51 10.09 -39.53 12.70
CA GLU A 51 9.82 -38.19 12.18
C GLU A 51 11.12 -37.40 11.93
N LEU A 52 12.12 -37.53 12.81
CA LEU A 52 13.44 -36.93 12.63
C LEU A 52 14.17 -37.50 11.41
N LYS A 53 14.12 -38.82 11.19
CA LYS A 53 14.70 -39.47 10.01
C LYS A 53 14.02 -38.99 8.72
N ARG A 54 12.70 -38.85 8.71
CA ARG A 54 11.95 -38.31 7.57
C ARG A 54 12.32 -36.86 7.27
N LYS A 55 12.38 -35.99 8.29
CA LYS A 55 12.80 -34.58 8.13
C LYS A 55 14.25 -34.45 7.64
N ALA A 56 15.14 -35.34 8.06
CA ALA A 56 16.52 -35.40 7.57
C ALA A 56 16.59 -35.80 6.08
N GLU A 57 15.76 -36.75 5.66
CA GLU A 57 15.69 -37.18 4.25
C GLU A 57 15.09 -36.10 3.34
N GLU A 58 14.03 -35.42 3.78
CA GLU A 58 13.44 -34.28 3.07
C GLU A 58 14.45 -33.13 2.91
N LYS A 59 15.22 -32.80 3.96
CA LYS A 59 16.31 -31.81 3.86
C LYS A 59 17.40 -32.21 2.88
N LYS A 60 17.74 -33.51 2.80
CA LYS A 60 18.73 -34.01 1.85
C LYS A 60 18.25 -33.88 0.40
N LYS A 61 16.99 -34.22 0.12
CA LYS A 61 16.37 -34.05 -1.20
C LYS A 61 16.28 -32.57 -1.60
N ALA A 62 15.91 -31.69 -0.67
CA ALA A 62 15.87 -30.24 -0.92
C ALA A 62 17.26 -29.64 -1.22
N ALA A 63 18.31 -30.13 -0.55
CA ALA A 63 19.69 -29.70 -0.81
C ALA A 63 20.20 -30.16 -2.18
N GLU A 64 19.79 -31.35 -2.62
CA GLU A 64 20.15 -31.91 -3.93
C GLU A 64 19.45 -31.16 -5.07
N ALA A 65 18.15 -30.84 -4.92
CA ALA A 65 17.41 -30.02 -5.88
C ALA A 65 18.04 -28.63 -6.08
N LYS A 66 18.41 -27.95 -4.99
CA LYS A 66 19.11 -26.64 -5.05
C LYS A 66 20.48 -26.73 -5.74
N ARG A 67 21.15 -27.89 -5.68
CA ARG A 67 22.44 -28.09 -6.32
C ARG A 67 22.30 -28.24 -7.84
N GLU A 68 21.26 -28.92 -8.31
CA GLU A 68 20.95 -29.04 -9.74
C GLU A 68 20.52 -27.69 -10.34
N GLU A 69 19.62 -26.95 -9.68
CA GLU A 69 19.20 -25.62 -10.14
C GLU A 69 20.40 -24.65 -10.30
N ARG A 70 21.38 -24.76 -9.39
CA ARG A 70 22.61 -23.95 -9.46
C ARG A 70 23.50 -24.32 -10.65
N LYS A 71 23.52 -25.59 -11.08
CA LYS A 71 24.27 -26.04 -12.26
C LYS A 71 23.62 -25.51 -13.53
N GLU A 72 22.30 -25.67 -13.69
CA GLU A 72 21.56 -25.17 -14.85
C GLU A 72 21.74 -23.65 -15.02
N ARG A 73 21.67 -22.90 -13.92
CA ARG A 73 21.88 -21.44 -13.93
C ARG A 73 23.32 -21.05 -14.31
N GLN A 74 24.31 -21.89 -14.01
CA GLN A 74 25.69 -21.66 -14.44
C GLN A 74 25.90 -21.97 -15.93
N GLU A 75 25.27 -23.02 -16.46
CA GLU A 75 25.31 -23.34 -17.88
C GLU A 75 24.63 -22.26 -18.73
N ALA A 76 23.44 -21.80 -18.32
CA ALA A 76 22.74 -20.70 -19.00
C ALA A 76 23.57 -19.40 -19.03
N LYS A 77 24.31 -19.09 -17.95
CA LYS A 77 25.25 -17.95 -17.92
C LYS A 77 26.43 -18.14 -18.87
N ARG A 78 26.91 -19.37 -19.04
CA ARG A 78 28.03 -19.69 -19.95
C ARG A 78 27.61 -19.56 -21.41
N GLU A 79 26.40 -19.96 -21.76
CA GLU A 79 25.86 -19.79 -23.11
C GLU A 79 25.65 -18.32 -23.47
N LYS A 80 25.03 -17.52 -22.58
CA LYS A 80 24.86 -16.08 -22.81
C LYS A 80 26.20 -15.34 -23.03
N ARG A 81 27.27 -15.76 -22.33
CA ARG A 81 28.62 -15.20 -22.54
C ARG A 81 29.19 -15.55 -23.91
N LYS A 82 28.98 -16.78 -24.41
CA LYS A 82 29.40 -17.18 -25.76
C LYS A 82 28.65 -16.39 -26.83
N GLU A 83 27.34 -16.18 -26.67
CA GLU A 83 26.55 -15.41 -27.62
C GLU A 83 26.97 -13.92 -27.67
N ALA A 84 27.25 -13.33 -26.51
CA ALA A 84 27.76 -11.95 -26.42
C ALA A 84 29.13 -11.77 -27.10
N GLN A 85 30.04 -12.75 -26.96
CA GLN A 85 31.34 -12.72 -27.65
C GLN A 85 31.19 -12.86 -29.18
N ALA A 86 30.27 -13.71 -29.65
CA ALA A 86 29.99 -13.86 -31.08
C ALA A 86 29.38 -12.59 -31.69
N ARG A 87 28.53 -11.86 -30.94
CA ARG A 87 27.97 -10.57 -31.41
C ARG A 87 29.05 -9.49 -31.56
N LYS A 88 29.98 -9.39 -30.61
CA LYS A 88 31.09 -8.42 -30.69
C LYS A 88 31.99 -8.67 -31.91
N ALA A 89 32.35 -9.93 -32.18
CA ALA A 89 33.17 -10.28 -33.35
C ALA A 89 32.48 -9.89 -34.68
N ARG A 90 31.17 -10.12 -34.81
CA ARG A 90 30.39 -9.72 -36.00
C ARG A 90 30.33 -8.21 -36.20
N GLU A 91 30.34 -7.43 -35.11
CA GLU A 91 30.29 -5.98 -35.17
C GLU A 91 31.65 -5.38 -35.58
N GLU A 92 32.75 -5.98 -35.13
CA GLU A 92 34.12 -5.61 -35.54
C GLU A 92 34.37 -5.92 -37.03
N ASP A 93 33.92 -7.08 -37.52
CA ASP A 93 34.00 -7.43 -38.95
C ASP A 93 33.21 -6.46 -39.85
N LYS A 94 32.05 -6.00 -39.38
CA LYS A 94 31.22 -5.03 -40.10
C LYS A 94 31.90 -3.66 -40.20
N LYS A 95 32.54 -3.19 -39.13
CA LYS A 95 33.31 -1.94 -39.13
C LYS A 95 34.54 -2.01 -40.05
N ALA A 96 35.23 -3.16 -40.08
CA ALA A 96 36.37 -3.37 -40.99
C ALA A 96 35.95 -3.40 -42.47
N ALA A 97 34.77 -3.93 -42.78
CA ALA A 97 34.24 -3.95 -44.15
C ALA A 97 33.81 -2.55 -44.64
N GLU A 98 33.27 -1.71 -43.75
CA GLU A 98 32.84 -0.35 -44.08
C GLU A 98 34.03 0.58 -44.34
N ALA A 99 35.12 0.46 -43.56
CA ALA A 99 36.36 1.21 -43.78
C ALA A 99 37.00 0.92 -45.15
N LYS A 100 37.03 -0.36 -45.58
CA LYS A 100 37.54 -0.74 -46.91
C LYS A 100 36.67 -0.22 -48.07
N ARG A 101 35.39 0.05 -47.83
CA ARG A 101 34.47 0.57 -48.84
C ARG A 101 34.66 2.08 -49.07
N GLU A 102 34.93 2.83 -48.00
CA GLU A 102 35.24 4.27 -48.06
C GLU A 102 36.58 4.52 -48.78
N GLU A 103 37.63 3.78 -48.44
CA GLU A 103 38.95 3.90 -49.10
C GLU A 103 38.88 3.63 -50.63
N ARG A 104 37.99 2.72 -51.06
CA ARG A 104 37.77 2.41 -52.48
C ARG A 104 37.03 3.52 -53.23
N LYS A 105 36.18 4.30 -52.55
CA LYS A 105 35.47 5.45 -53.15
C LYS A 105 36.43 6.63 -53.39
N GLU A 106 37.27 6.97 -52.41
CA GLU A 106 38.26 8.05 -52.53
C GLU A 106 39.26 7.77 -53.66
N ARG A 107 39.68 6.50 -53.83
CA ARG A 107 40.57 6.09 -54.92
C ARG A 107 39.93 6.16 -56.31
N GLN A 108 38.59 6.09 -56.40
CA GLN A 108 37.86 6.25 -57.66
C GLN A 108 37.65 7.73 -58.02
N GLU A 109 37.42 8.61 -57.05
CA GLU A 109 37.32 10.06 -57.30
C GLU A 109 38.66 10.67 -57.73
N ALA A 110 39.77 10.26 -57.12
CA ALA A 110 41.12 10.70 -57.52
C ALA A 110 41.49 10.30 -58.97
N LYS A 111 40.99 9.16 -59.46
CA LYS A 111 41.16 8.73 -60.87
C LYS A 111 40.27 9.54 -61.84
N ARG A 112 39.11 10.02 -61.37
CA ARG A 112 38.16 10.81 -62.17
C ARG A 112 38.64 12.26 -62.35
N GLU A 113 39.30 12.83 -61.36
CA GLU A 113 39.99 14.13 -61.48
C GLU A 113 41.20 14.09 -62.42
N LYS A 114 42.04 13.03 -62.35
CA LYS A 114 43.18 12.88 -63.28
C LYS A 114 42.74 12.75 -64.75
N ARG A 115 41.56 12.18 -65.02
CA ARG A 115 40.99 12.12 -66.38
C ARG A 115 40.43 13.45 -66.88
N LYS A 116 39.89 14.30 -66.01
CA LYS A 116 39.42 15.65 -66.38
C LYS A 116 40.57 16.62 -66.71
N LYS A 117 41.73 16.47 -66.07
CA LYS A 117 42.94 17.27 -66.36
C LYS A 117 43.71 16.86 -67.63
N ALA A 118 43.35 15.73 -68.27
CA ALA A 118 44.00 15.25 -69.49
C ALA A 118 43.27 15.61 -70.81
N GLN A 119 42.05 16.20 -70.74
CA GLN A 119 41.24 16.54 -71.93
C GLN A 119 41.16 18.04 -72.24
N ALA A 120 41.95 18.89 -71.56
CA ALA A 120 41.94 20.35 -71.74
C ALA A 120 43.25 20.92 -72.33
N ARG A 121 43.90 20.18 -73.24
CA ARG A 121 44.98 20.72 -74.10
C ARG A 121 44.95 20.04 -75.47
N LYS A 122 44.26 20.65 -76.43
CA LYS A 122 44.56 20.72 -77.87
C LYS A 122 43.40 21.40 -78.62
N ALA A 123 43.73 22.20 -79.64
CA ALA A 123 42.86 22.93 -80.57
C ALA A 123 42.39 24.36 -80.19
N ARG A 124 43.33 25.32 -80.27
CA ARG A 124 43.18 26.55 -81.09
C ARG A 124 43.98 26.27 -82.38
N GLU A 125 43.75 26.77 -83.58
CA GLU A 125 42.98 27.84 -84.24
C GLU A 125 42.99 27.40 -85.73
N GLU A 126 41.93 27.48 -86.53
CA GLU A 126 41.72 28.51 -87.56
C GLU A 126 40.48 28.09 -88.38
N ASP A 127 39.48 28.96 -88.47
CA ASP A 127 38.59 29.13 -89.63
C ASP A 127 37.62 30.27 -89.29
N LYS A 128 38.21 31.47 -89.29
CA LYS A 128 37.50 32.74 -89.18
C LYS A 128 36.98 33.10 -90.56
N LYS A 129 35.72 33.55 -90.59
CA LYS A 129 35.02 34.22 -91.72
C LYS A 129 34.20 33.33 -92.67
N ALA A 130 33.33 32.51 -92.11
CA ALA A 130 32.00 32.20 -92.70
C ALA A 130 30.92 31.81 -91.65
N ALA A 131 31.29 31.79 -90.35
CA ALA A 131 30.46 31.23 -89.29
C ALA A 131 29.61 32.28 -88.53
N GLU A 132 29.72 33.58 -88.81
CA GLU A 132 29.15 34.62 -87.94
C GLU A 132 27.64 34.83 -88.15
N ALA A 133 27.13 34.70 -89.39
CA ALA A 133 25.69 34.80 -89.67
C ALA A 133 24.89 33.56 -89.21
N LYS A 134 25.42 32.34 -89.38
CA LYS A 134 24.80 31.10 -88.83
C LYS A 134 24.95 30.97 -87.32
N ARG A 135 25.82 31.76 -86.67
CA ARG A 135 26.04 31.74 -85.22
C ARG A 135 25.04 32.62 -84.48
N GLU A 136 24.62 33.74 -85.05
CA GLU A 136 23.55 34.60 -84.52
C GLU A 136 22.18 33.85 -84.56
N GLU A 137 21.78 33.31 -85.71
CA GLU A 137 20.50 32.57 -85.83
C GLU A 137 20.49 31.28 -84.97
N ARG A 138 21.64 30.61 -84.85
CA ARG A 138 21.80 29.45 -83.96
C ARG A 138 21.81 29.85 -82.48
N LYS A 139 22.31 31.03 -82.12
CA LYS A 139 22.24 31.59 -80.76
C LYS A 139 20.81 31.94 -80.40
N GLU A 140 20.08 32.67 -81.24
CA GLU A 140 18.67 33.02 -81.00
C GLU A 140 17.79 31.76 -80.89
N ARG A 141 17.97 30.78 -81.79
CA ARG A 141 17.25 29.49 -81.72
C ARG A 141 17.65 28.66 -80.50
N GLN A 142 18.88 28.79 -80.00
CA GLN A 142 19.33 28.16 -78.76
C GLN A 142 18.80 28.87 -77.52
N GLU A 143 18.71 30.20 -77.54
CA GLU A 143 18.12 31.02 -76.48
C GLU A 143 16.62 30.77 -76.36
N ALA A 144 15.88 30.78 -77.47
CA ALA A 144 14.46 30.43 -77.49
C ALA A 144 14.21 28.99 -76.99
N LYS A 145 15.08 28.03 -77.35
CA LYS A 145 15.01 26.66 -76.80
C LYS A 145 15.36 26.61 -75.32
N ARG A 146 16.27 27.45 -74.84
CA ARG A 146 16.67 27.55 -73.43
C ARG A 146 15.55 28.18 -72.59
N GLU A 147 14.88 29.20 -73.09
CA GLU A 147 13.71 29.81 -72.44
C GLU A 147 12.54 28.84 -72.35
N LYS A 148 12.18 28.16 -73.45
CA LYS A 148 11.14 27.11 -73.41
C LYS A 148 11.47 25.98 -72.44
N ARG A 149 12.75 25.61 -72.30
CA ARG A 149 13.21 24.62 -71.30
C ARG A 149 13.10 25.16 -69.88
N LYS A 150 13.46 26.42 -69.63
CA LYS A 150 13.30 27.07 -68.32
C LYS A 150 11.83 27.16 -67.91
N GLU A 151 10.94 27.53 -68.83
CA GLU A 151 9.50 27.62 -68.58
C GLU A 151 8.90 26.24 -68.30
N ALA A 152 9.29 25.21 -69.07
CA ALA A 152 8.86 23.84 -68.82
C ALA A 152 9.38 23.30 -67.46
N GLN A 153 10.61 23.64 -67.08
CA GLN A 153 11.15 23.30 -65.75
C GLN A 153 10.41 24.04 -64.62
N ALA A 154 10.10 25.32 -64.80
CA ALA A 154 9.33 26.11 -63.83
C ALA A 154 7.89 25.59 -63.65
N ARG A 155 7.24 25.14 -64.73
CA ARG A 155 5.91 24.49 -64.66
C ARG A 155 5.96 23.17 -63.90
N LYS A 156 6.98 22.33 -64.15
CA LYS A 156 7.18 21.08 -63.40
C LYS A 156 7.43 21.33 -61.90
N ALA A 157 8.29 22.29 -61.57
CA ALA A 157 8.55 22.67 -60.18
C ALA A 157 7.27 23.13 -59.46
N ARG A 158 6.45 23.98 -60.10
CA ARG A 158 5.15 24.41 -59.53
C ARG A 158 4.16 23.26 -59.34
N GLU A 159 4.18 22.25 -60.21
CA GLU A 159 3.32 21.07 -60.08
C GLU A 159 3.79 20.13 -58.95
N GLU A 160 5.11 19.97 -58.80
CA GLU A 160 5.73 19.26 -57.68
C GLU A 160 5.45 19.95 -56.34
N ASP A 161 5.57 21.28 -56.29
CA ASP A 161 5.23 22.10 -55.10
C ASP A 161 3.75 21.95 -54.72
N LYS A 162 2.83 21.95 -55.70
CA LYS A 162 1.40 21.71 -55.47
C LYS A 162 1.15 20.31 -54.91
N LYS A 163 1.79 19.28 -55.47
CA LYS A 163 1.67 17.88 -54.98
C LYS A 163 2.26 17.73 -53.57
N ALA A 164 3.38 18.39 -53.29
CA ALA A 164 3.98 18.43 -51.96
C ALA A 164 3.07 19.11 -50.94
N ALA A 165 2.48 20.26 -51.29
CA ALA A 165 1.54 20.98 -50.44
C ALA A 165 0.25 20.18 -50.18
N GLU A 166 -0.28 19.48 -51.18
CA GLU A 166 -1.45 18.60 -51.02
C GLU A 166 -1.13 17.41 -50.10
N LYS A 167 0.05 16.78 -50.27
CA LYS A 167 0.50 15.70 -49.40
C LYS A 167 0.69 16.16 -47.96
N ALA A 168 1.25 17.36 -47.75
CA ALA A 168 1.37 17.97 -46.42
C ALA A 168 0.00 18.19 -45.77
N ARG A 169 -0.97 18.75 -46.52
CA ARG A 169 -2.35 18.92 -46.04
C ARG A 169 -3.05 17.60 -45.70
N GLN A 170 -2.82 16.55 -46.50
CA GLN A 170 -3.36 15.22 -46.21
C GLN A 170 -2.73 14.61 -44.94
N GLN A 171 -1.41 14.77 -44.75
CA GLN A 171 -0.73 14.31 -43.54
C GLN A 171 -1.24 15.05 -42.29
N GLU A 172 -1.43 16.36 -42.38
CA GLU A 172 -1.97 17.18 -41.29
C GLU A 172 -3.41 16.77 -40.94
N ARG A 173 -4.27 16.52 -41.94
CA ARG A 173 -5.63 16.00 -41.73
C ARG A 173 -5.62 14.65 -41.01
N LYS A 174 -4.78 13.71 -41.44
CA LYS A 174 -4.62 12.39 -40.78
C LYS A 174 -4.10 12.52 -39.35
N ALA A 175 -3.16 13.43 -39.11
CA ALA A 175 -2.64 13.71 -37.76
C ALA A 175 -3.72 14.32 -36.86
N ALA A 176 -4.52 15.25 -37.38
CA ALA A 176 -5.64 15.86 -36.64
C ALA A 176 -6.75 14.84 -36.32
N GLU A 177 -7.07 13.95 -37.27
CA GLU A 177 -8.03 12.86 -37.07
C GLU A 177 -7.55 11.88 -36.01
N LYS A 178 -6.28 11.48 -36.06
CA LYS A 178 -5.65 10.64 -35.03
C LYS A 178 -5.73 11.28 -33.64
N ARG A 179 -5.37 12.56 -33.50
CA ARG A 179 -5.48 13.29 -32.22
C ARG A 179 -6.92 13.37 -31.72
N ARG A 180 -7.90 13.53 -32.60
CA ARG A 180 -9.32 13.53 -32.24
C ARG A 180 -9.79 12.16 -31.77
N ALA A 181 -9.35 11.08 -32.42
CA ALA A 181 -9.65 9.72 -32.01
C ALA A 181 -9.03 9.41 -30.64
N GLU A 182 -7.76 9.73 -30.44
CA GLU A 182 -7.05 9.59 -29.15
C GLU A 182 -7.76 10.37 -28.04
N ARG A 183 -8.22 11.60 -28.31
CA ARG A 183 -8.98 12.40 -27.33
C ARG A 183 -10.34 11.76 -26.99
N ARG A 184 -11.06 11.25 -27.98
CA ARG A 184 -12.34 10.55 -27.75
C ARG A 184 -12.14 9.27 -26.94
N GLU A 185 -11.14 8.48 -27.27
CA GLU A 185 -10.81 7.26 -26.53
C GLU A 185 -10.38 7.59 -25.09
N ALA A 186 -9.61 8.65 -24.88
CA ALA A 186 -9.26 9.13 -23.55
C ALA A 186 -10.50 9.62 -22.76
N GLU A 187 -11.44 10.29 -23.43
CA GLU A 187 -12.70 10.76 -22.84
C GLU A 187 -13.62 9.60 -22.48
N GLU A 188 -13.75 8.58 -23.34
CA GLU A 188 -14.49 7.34 -23.04
C GLU A 188 -13.87 6.58 -21.87
N ARG A 189 -12.54 6.43 -21.83
CA ARG A 189 -11.84 5.82 -20.68
C ARG A 189 -12.04 6.59 -19.38
N ARG A 190 -12.06 7.93 -19.43
CA ARG A 190 -12.38 8.77 -18.27
C ARG A 190 -13.83 8.59 -17.83
N ALA A 191 -14.76 8.54 -18.77
CA ALA A 191 -16.18 8.31 -18.48
C ALA A 191 -16.42 6.92 -17.86
N GLU A 192 -15.74 5.89 -18.35
CA GLU A 192 -15.78 4.54 -17.78
C GLU A 192 -15.24 4.52 -16.34
N LYS A 193 -14.05 5.09 -16.10
CA LYS A 193 -13.50 5.23 -14.74
C LYS A 193 -14.42 5.98 -13.79
N ARG A 194 -15.06 7.07 -14.25
CA ARG A 194 -16.05 7.81 -13.44
C ARG A 194 -17.26 6.95 -13.07
N ARG A 195 -17.72 6.09 -13.98
CA ARG A 195 -18.86 5.18 -13.75
C ARG A 195 -18.52 4.05 -12.77
N THR A 196 -17.27 3.60 -12.73
CA THR A 196 -16.82 2.52 -11.84
C THR A 196 -16.38 3.00 -10.45
N ARG A 197 -16.17 4.32 -10.25
CA ARG A 197 -15.87 4.88 -8.91
C ARG A 197 -17.05 4.68 -7.96
N SER A 198 -16.76 4.31 -6.71
CA SER A 198 -17.74 4.21 -5.64
C SER A 198 -18.38 5.58 -5.34
N ALA A 199 -19.61 5.57 -4.84
CA ALA A 199 -20.28 6.77 -4.35
C ALA A 199 -19.45 7.48 -3.26
N ALA A 200 -18.72 6.72 -2.42
CA ALA A 200 -17.79 7.28 -1.43
C ALA A 200 -16.72 8.17 -2.07
N ALA A 201 -16.09 7.67 -3.14
CA ALA A 201 -15.04 8.39 -3.85
C ALA A 201 -15.59 9.66 -4.53
N ARG A 202 -16.81 9.59 -5.06
CA ARG A 202 -17.49 10.75 -5.68
C ARG A 202 -17.84 11.81 -4.64
N GLU A 203 -18.48 11.41 -3.54
CA GLU A 203 -18.84 12.28 -2.42
C GLU A 203 -17.60 12.98 -1.83
N ALA A 204 -16.53 12.22 -1.58
CA ALA A 204 -15.27 12.78 -1.09
C ALA A 204 -14.59 13.73 -2.10
N ALA A 205 -14.72 13.45 -3.40
CA ALA A 205 -14.17 14.31 -4.44
C ALA A 205 -14.94 15.62 -4.62
N GLU A 206 -16.26 15.59 -4.43
CA GLU A 206 -17.14 16.76 -4.53
C GLU A 206 -17.18 17.59 -3.23
N ALA A 207 -16.73 17.01 -2.10
CA ALA A 207 -16.65 17.70 -0.81
C ALA A 207 -15.84 19.00 -0.93
N ALA A 208 -16.51 20.12 -0.61
CA ALA A 208 -15.95 21.46 -0.73
C ALA A 208 -15.99 22.26 0.58
N ARG A 209 -17.03 22.01 1.40
CA ARG A 209 -17.30 22.77 2.62
C ARG A 209 -16.85 21.98 3.84
N ALA A 210 -16.24 22.66 4.79
CA ALA A 210 -15.94 22.09 6.09
C ALA A 210 -17.22 21.60 6.79
N PRO A 211 -17.19 20.43 7.43
CA PRO A 211 -18.29 19.96 8.27
C PRO A 211 -18.44 20.85 9.50
N GLU A 212 -19.68 21.19 9.84
CA GLU A 212 -20.02 21.89 11.06
C GLU A 212 -20.23 20.89 12.20
N ALA A 213 -19.68 21.17 13.38
CA ALA A 213 -19.83 20.32 14.57
C ALA A 213 -19.77 21.17 15.85
N ALA A 214 -20.75 21.00 16.74
CA ALA A 214 -20.79 21.64 18.05
C ALA A 214 -19.54 21.31 18.89
N ALA A 215 -19.02 20.08 18.74
CA ALA A 215 -17.78 19.63 19.36
C ALA A 215 -16.53 20.44 18.96
N LEU A 216 -16.56 21.23 17.88
CA LEU A 216 -15.43 22.10 17.50
C LEU A 216 -15.39 23.41 18.29
N HIS A 217 -16.56 23.94 18.69
CA HIS A 217 -16.70 25.28 19.26
C HIS A 217 -16.84 25.31 20.78
N SER A 218 -17.25 24.20 21.42
CA SER A 218 -17.31 24.10 22.88
C SER A 218 -15.91 24.27 23.50
N LEU A 219 -15.75 24.97 24.63
CA LEU A 219 -14.45 24.92 25.33
C LEU A 219 -14.26 23.55 25.99
N LEU A 220 -13.01 23.11 26.10
CA LEU A 220 -12.67 21.87 26.80
C LEU A 220 -13.16 21.98 28.26
N GLY A 221 -14.04 21.06 28.66
CA GLY A 221 -14.59 21.00 30.02
C GLY A 221 -15.70 22.01 30.33
N SER A 222 -16.22 22.75 29.33
CA SER A 222 -17.33 23.70 29.51
C SER A 222 -18.64 23.27 28.87
N GLY A 223 -18.67 22.13 28.16
CA GLY A 223 -19.85 21.77 27.38
C GLY A 223 -20.97 21.18 28.24
N SER A 224 -22.18 21.30 27.71
CA SER A 224 -23.41 20.72 28.26
C SER A 224 -23.65 19.29 27.81
N GLY A 225 -22.66 18.66 27.17
CA GLY A 225 -22.79 17.34 26.56
C GLY A 225 -22.78 16.21 27.58
N ASP A 226 -23.31 15.05 27.17
CA ASP A 226 -23.21 13.83 27.97
C ASP A 226 -21.75 13.36 28.01
N VAL A 227 -21.17 13.31 29.22
CA VAL A 227 -19.76 12.95 29.44
C VAL A 227 -19.65 11.54 30.01
N ILE A 228 -18.84 10.71 29.34
CA ILE A 228 -18.49 9.36 29.78
C ILE A 228 -17.00 9.33 30.11
N ARG A 229 -16.65 8.83 31.29
CA ARG A 229 -15.26 8.66 31.73
C ARG A 229 -14.93 7.20 31.92
N GLN A 230 -13.72 6.82 31.52
CA GLN A 230 -13.24 5.44 31.62
C GLN A 230 -11.74 5.41 31.92
N VAL A 231 -11.35 4.49 32.82
CA VAL A 231 -9.96 4.08 33.00
C VAL A 231 -9.69 2.88 32.09
N ILE A 232 -8.63 2.96 31.29
CA ILE A 232 -8.22 1.85 30.44
C ILE A 232 -7.27 0.93 31.21
N THR A 233 -7.57 -0.36 31.18
CA THR A 233 -6.83 -1.44 31.83
C THR A 233 -6.54 -2.52 30.80
N ASP A 234 -5.63 -3.44 31.10
CA ASP A 234 -5.33 -4.59 30.22
C ASP A 234 -6.59 -5.41 29.88
N GLY A 235 -7.57 -5.46 30.79
CA GLY A 235 -8.82 -6.19 30.60
C GLY A 235 -9.87 -5.50 29.72
N ASN A 236 -9.68 -4.21 29.39
CA ASN A 236 -10.59 -3.47 28.50
C ASN A 236 -9.88 -2.76 27.33
N SER A 237 -8.56 -2.91 27.22
CA SER A 237 -7.75 -2.54 26.07
C SER A 237 -7.76 -3.64 25.00
N ARG A 238 -7.46 -3.28 23.76
CA ARG A 238 -7.27 -4.25 22.67
C ARG A 238 -5.81 -4.65 22.59
N SER A 239 -5.56 -5.92 22.30
CA SER A 239 -4.24 -6.45 21.99
C SER A 239 -4.15 -6.94 20.54
N SER A 240 -2.97 -6.85 19.93
CA SER A 240 -2.75 -7.30 18.55
C SER A 240 -2.83 -8.82 18.36
N ASP A 241 -2.67 -9.60 19.42
CA ASP A 241 -2.74 -11.07 19.43
C ASP A 241 -4.15 -11.62 19.73
N GLU A 242 -5.15 -10.76 19.87
CA GLU A 242 -6.53 -11.14 20.14
C GLU A 242 -7.43 -11.07 18.90
N ASP A 243 -8.33 -12.04 18.78
CA ASP A 243 -9.41 -11.98 17.79
C ASP A 243 -10.61 -11.21 18.35
N PHE A 244 -11.05 -10.20 17.61
CA PHE A 244 -12.22 -9.41 17.91
C PHE A 244 -13.41 -9.84 17.06
N ALA A 245 -14.62 -9.76 17.64
CA ALA A 245 -15.84 -10.11 16.94
C ALA A 245 -15.99 -9.27 15.65
N THR A 246 -16.17 -9.96 14.53
CA THR A 246 -16.40 -9.34 13.21
C THR A 246 -17.89 -9.07 12.97
N SER A 247 -18.79 -9.61 13.79
CA SER A 247 -20.21 -9.27 13.78
C SER A 247 -20.80 -9.18 15.19
N LEU A 248 -21.94 -8.50 15.34
CA LEU A 248 -22.73 -8.43 16.56
C LEU A 248 -23.24 -9.81 16.94
N ARG A 249 -23.56 -10.66 15.95
CA ARG A 249 -23.92 -12.06 16.21
C ARG A 249 -22.75 -12.79 16.84
N ASP A 250 -21.53 -12.64 16.32
CA ASP A 250 -20.33 -13.27 16.89
C ASP A 250 -19.98 -12.69 18.25
N ALA A 251 -20.19 -11.38 18.47
CA ALA A 251 -20.02 -10.74 19.76
C ALA A 251 -21.01 -11.26 20.80
N MET A 252 -22.29 -11.42 20.42
CA MET A 252 -23.36 -11.96 21.28
C MET A 252 -23.26 -13.48 21.46
N SER A 253 -22.67 -14.17 20.49
CA SER A 253 -22.43 -15.63 20.52
C SER A 253 -21.06 -16.00 21.07
N GLY A 254 -20.26 -14.99 21.45
CA GLY A 254 -18.88 -15.06 21.92
C GLY A 254 -18.70 -15.92 23.17
N ASP A 255 -18.67 -17.23 22.90
CA ASP A 255 -18.05 -18.35 23.57
C ASP A 255 -18.15 -18.46 25.11
N ARG A 256 -19.11 -19.29 25.55
CA ARG A 256 -19.21 -19.85 26.92
C ARG A 256 -17.92 -20.56 27.37
N ASN A 257 -17.03 -20.92 26.45
CA ASN A 257 -15.77 -21.61 26.75
C ASN A 257 -14.61 -20.64 27.10
N LYS A 258 -14.47 -19.49 26.41
CA LYS A 258 -13.49 -18.44 26.77
C LYS A 258 -13.77 -17.81 28.14
N ARG A 259 -15.05 -17.70 28.53
CA ARG A 259 -15.45 -17.23 29.88
C ARG A 259 -14.86 -18.11 31.00
N ARG A 260 -14.72 -19.43 30.80
CA ARG A 260 -14.17 -20.36 31.80
C ARG A 260 -12.64 -20.30 31.95
N GLU A 261 -11.91 -20.01 30.86
CA GLU A 261 -10.45 -19.86 30.90
C GLU A 261 -10.02 -18.52 31.50
N ASN A 262 -10.80 -17.44 31.26
CA ASN A 262 -10.57 -16.17 31.95
C ASN A 262 -11.06 -16.22 33.41
N GLU A 263 -12.25 -16.76 33.72
CA GLU A 263 -12.72 -16.89 35.11
C GLU A 263 -11.76 -17.66 36.03
N SER A 264 -11.01 -18.63 35.50
CA SER A 264 -10.01 -19.38 36.28
C SER A 264 -8.72 -18.61 36.54
N ARG A 265 -8.43 -17.56 35.75
CA ARG A 265 -7.34 -16.60 35.98
C ARG A 265 -7.78 -15.51 36.99
N TRP A 266 -9.01 -15.01 36.87
CA TRP A 266 -9.60 -14.00 37.77
C TRP A 266 -9.90 -14.53 39.19
N ARG A 267 -10.39 -15.77 39.34
CA ARG A 267 -10.64 -16.40 40.68
C ARG A 267 -9.39 -16.55 41.56
N LYS A 268 -8.19 -16.51 40.97
CA LYS A 268 -6.91 -16.59 41.72
C LYS A 268 -6.50 -15.25 42.33
N GLU A 269 -6.95 -14.13 41.77
CA GLU A 269 -6.61 -12.78 42.24
C GLU A 269 -7.72 -12.14 43.08
N GLU A 270 -8.97 -12.50 42.83
CA GLU A 270 -10.15 -11.92 43.51
C GLU A 270 -10.37 -12.45 44.94
N ARG A 271 -9.79 -13.62 45.28
CA ARG A 271 -9.80 -14.17 46.65
C ARG A 271 -8.96 -13.36 47.66
N LYS A 272 -8.40 -12.21 47.24
CA LYS A 272 -7.69 -11.24 48.09
C LYS A 272 -8.39 -9.88 48.22
N ARG A 273 -9.54 -9.65 47.59
CA ARG A 273 -10.22 -8.34 47.61
C ARG A 273 -11.75 -8.43 47.81
N GLN A 274 -12.21 -9.33 48.67
CA GLN A 274 -13.58 -9.25 49.17
C GLN A 274 -13.60 -8.43 50.45
N GLU A 275 -14.04 -7.17 50.35
CA GLU A 275 -14.89 -6.45 51.33
C GLU A 275 -15.12 -5.01 50.84
N ALA A 276 -16.17 -4.80 50.02
CA ALA A 276 -17.03 -3.60 50.03
C ALA A 276 -18.16 -3.68 48.96
N ARG A 277 -19.33 -4.17 49.41
CA ARG A 277 -20.72 -3.68 49.18
C ARG A 277 -21.33 -3.58 47.77
N ASP A 278 -22.34 -4.45 47.59
CA ASP A 278 -23.76 -4.27 47.24
C ASP A 278 -24.26 -3.32 46.13
N ASP A 279 -25.11 -3.94 45.30
CA ASP A 279 -26.28 -3.46 44.53
C ASP A 279 -26.11 -2.49 43.35
N ASP A 280 -26.20 -3.05 42.13
CA ASP A 280 -27.25 -2.72 41.15
C ASP A 280 -27.17 -3.74 39.97
N ASP A 281 -27.99 -4.79 40.06
CA ASP A 281 -28.28 -5.72 38.96
C ASP A 281 -29.40 -5.11 38.10
N ASP A 282 -29.03 -4.26 37.14
CA ASP A 282 -29.74 -4.06 35.87
C ASP A 282 -28.94 -3.05 35.03
N ASP A 283 -28.03 -3.53 34.18
CA ASP A 283 -27.66 -2.81 32.96
C ASP A 283 -26.83 -3.68 32.02
N ASN A 284 -27.46 -4.00 30.91
CA ASN A 284 -27.01 -4.81 29.78
C ASN A 284 -25.49 -4.67 29.53
N ASP A 285 -24.74 -5.77 29.64
CA ASP A 285 -23.34 -5.87 29.19
C ASP A 285 -23.20 -5.40 27.73
N LEU A 286 -24.28 -5.53 26.92
CA LEU A 286 -24.36 -5.02 25.56
C LEU A 286 -24.38 -3.49 25.49
N THR A 287 -25.08 -2.80 26.40
CA THR A 287 -25.08 -1.33 26.51
C THR A 287 -23.70 -0.87 26.95
N LYS A 288 -23.11 -1.50 27.97
CA LYS A 288 -21.73 -1.22 28.39
C LYS A 288 -20.73 -1.48 27.25
N ALA A 289 -20.85 -2.57 26.49
CA ALA A 289 -19.99 -2.86 25.34
C ALA A 289 -20.20 -1.94 24.12
N LEU A 290 -21.43 -1.52 23.82
CA LEU A 290 -21.72 -0.51 22.79
C LEU A 290 -21.18 0.87 23.19
N LEU A 291 -21.23 1.20 24.49
CA LEU A 291 -20.69 2.44 25.04
C LEU A 291 -19.17 2.53 24.91
N LEU A 292 -18.48 1.38 24.80
CA LEU A 292 -17.03 1.33 24.64
C LEU A 292 -16.64 1.80 23.24
N GLY A 293 -16.88 1.08 22.15
CA GLY A 293 -16.29 1.45 20.85
C GLY A 293 -16.98 2.66 20.20
N LEU A 294 -18.20 2.47 19.74
CA LEU A 294 -18.87 3.40 18.86
C LEU A 294 -19.74 4.45 19.58
N GLY A 295 -19.88 4.33 20.91
CA GLY A 295 -21.04 4.88 21.59
C GLY A 295 -22.33 4.29 21.01
N ALA A 296 -23.49 4.74 21.47
CA ALA A 296 -24.70 4.49 20.70
C ALA A 296 -24.58 5.28 19.39
N LEU A 297 -23.89 4.73 18.37
CA LEU A 297 -24.12 5.11 16.99
C LEU A 297 -25.63 5.12 16.85
N ALA A 298 -26.21 6.27 16.53
CA ALA A 298 -27.57 6.31 16.06
C ALA A 298 -27.57 5.56 14.73
N VAL A 299 -27.69 4.23 14.76
CA VAL A 299 -27.86 3.40 13.56
C VAL A 299 -29.01 3.97 12.72
N GLY A 300 -30.00 4.59 13.37
CA GLY A 300 -31.06 5.39 12.75
C GLY A 300 -30.57 6.57 11.88
N SER A 301 -29.52 7.30 12.28
CA SER A 301 -28.94 8.38 11.46
C SER A 301 -28.22 7.85 10.19
N MET A 302 -27.60 6.67 10.27
CA MET A 302 -26.99 6.02 9.10
C MET A 302 -28.04 5.54 8.09
N LEU A 303 -29.21 5.10 8.59
CA LEU A 303 -30.36 4.74 7.76
C LEU A 303 -30.98 5.96 7.04
N ASN A 304 -30.87 7.16 7.62
CA ASN A 304 -31.41 8.40 7.02
C ASN A 304 -30.65 8.87 5.76
N ASN A 305 -29.43 8.39 5.51
CA ASN A 305 -28.62 8.75 4.34
C ASN A 305 -28.73 7.73 3.19
N ASN A 306 -29.84 6.98 3.11
CA ASN A 306 -30.04 5.87 2.16
C ASN A 306 -28.95 4.78 2.23
N ARG A 307 -28.26 4.64 3.36
CA ARG A 307 -27.28 3.58 3.59
C ARG A 307 -27.96 2.44 4.36
N GLN A 308 -27.65 1.20 4.00
CA GLN A 308 -28.15 0.01 4.69
C GLN A 308 -27.02 -0.62 5.50
N VAL A 309 -27.28 -1.02 6.74
CA VAL A 309 -26.28 -1.76 7.52
C VAL A 309 -26.17 -3.18 6.99
N ALA A 310 -25.02 -3.52 6.42
CA ALA A 310 -24.72 -4.88 5.94
C ALA A 310 -24.16 -5.75 7.06
N LEU A 311 -23.30 -5.16 7.90
CA LEU A 311 -22.70 -5.82 9.05
C LEU A 311 -22.49 -4.79 10.16
N SER A 312 -22.63 -5.20 11.41
CA SER A 312 -22.28 -4.40 12.56
C SER A 312 -21.55 -5.27 13.56
N SER A 313 -20.54 -4.72 14.23
CA SER A 313 -19.90 -5.24 15.44
C SER A 313 -19.96 -4.14 16.52
N PRO A 314 -19.50 -4.39 17.76
CA PRO A 314 -19.53 -3.40 18.84
C PRO A 314 -18.82 -2.06 18.53
N ASP A 315 -17.88 -2.06 17.58
CA ASP A 315 -16.95 -0.95 17.32
C ASP A 315 -16.79 -0.59 15.84
N ARG A 316 -17.47 -1.30 14.92
CA ARG A 316 -17.57 -0.90 13.52
C ARG A 316 -18.91 -1.29 12.92
N VAL A 317 -19.28 -0.60 11.85
CA VAL A 317 -20.46 -0.86 11.04
C VAL A 317 -20.04 -0.82 9.59
N VAL A 318 -20.34 -1.87 8.84
CA VAL A 318 -20.26 -1.86 7.38
C VAL A 318 -21.62 -1.47 6.84
N THR A 319 -21.63 -0.42 6.04
CA THR A 319 -22.83 0.09 5.38
C THR A 319 -22.72 -0.11 3.87
N THR A 320 -23.83 -0.45 3.23
CA THR A 320 -23.99 -0.53 1.78
C THR A 320 -24.74 0.69 1.29
N ARG A 321 -24.17 1.39 0.31
CA ARG A 321 -24.78 2.54 -0.37
C ARG A 321 -25.73 2.08 -1.50
N PRO A 322 -26.57 2.97 -2.06
CA PRO A 322 -27.50 2.62 -3.16
C PRO A 322 -26.83 2.10 -4.44
N ASP A 323 -25.57 2.46 -4.68
CA ASP A 323 -24.78 1.96 -5.81
C ASP A 323 -24.13 0.59 -5.56
N GLY A 324 -24.41 -0.02 -4.40
CA GLY A 324 -23.85 -1.30 -3.98
C GLY A 324 -22.45 -1.20 -3.36
N SER A 325 -21.83 -0.03 -3.37
CA SER A 325 -20.53 0.17 -2.71
C SER A 325 -20.66 0.05 -1.19
N GLN A 326 -19.65 -0.52 -0.55
CA GLN A 326 -19.61 -0.68 0.90
C GLN A 326 -18.62 0.30 1.53
N GLU A 327 -18.91 0.73 2.75
CA GLU A 327 -18.05 1.60 3.55
C GLU A 327 -18.08 1.15 5.01
N ILE A 328 -16.93 1.27 5.65
CA ILE A 328 -16.78 0.99 7.07
C ILE A 328 -16.81 2.29 7.87
N VAL A 329 -17.66 2.31 8.90
CA VAL A 329 -17.65 3.32 9.97
C VAL A 329 -17.12 2.64 11.22
N ARG A 330 -16.06 3.18 11.83
CA ARG A 330 -15.36 2.54 12.95
C ARG A 330 -15.09 3.52 14.08
N ASP A 331 -14.84 2.98 15.26
CA ASP A 331 -14.27 3.75 16.36
C ASP A 331 -12.77 4.05 16.11
N ASP A 332 -12.49 5.19 15.52
CA ASP A 332 -11.12 5.65 15.25
C ASP A 332 -10.32 6.01 16.52
N VAL A 333 -10.94 6.08 17.71
CA VAL A 333 -10.21 6.30 18.98
C VAL A 333 -9.88 5.01 19.71
N ALA A 334 -10.35 3.84 19.25
CA ALA A 334 -10.06 2.57 19.89
C ALA A 334 -8.54 2.32 20.05
N LEU A 335 -7.74 2.64 19.03
CA LEU A 335 -6.27 2.52 19.07
C LEU A 335 -5.61 3.40 20.13
N LEU A 336 -6.24 4.51 20.52
CA LEU A 336 -5.70 5.43 21.51
C LEU A 336 -5.89 4.93 22.95
N ARG A 337 -6.76 3.94 23.15
CA ARG A 337 -7.12 3.42 24.47
C ARG A 337 -6.12 2.37 24.91
N GLN A 338 -4.97 2.87 25.33
CA GLN A 338 -3.88 2.06 25.86
C GLN A 338 -4.01 1.92 27.38
N PRO A 339 -3.63 0.76 27.96
CA PRO A 339 -3.63 0.55 29.41
C PRO A 339 -2.98 1.70 30.19
N GLY A 340 -3.62 2.10 31.30
CA GLY A 340 -3.18 3.21 32.13
C GLY A 340 -3.65 4.60 31.67
N SER A 341 -4.33 4.70 30.52
CA SER A 341 -4.90 5.96 30.04
C SER A 341 -6.28 6.23 30.66
N ASN A 342 -6.60 7.51 30.87
CA ASN A 342 -7.95 7.96 31.21
C ASN A 342 -8.62 8.55 29.97
N VAL A 343 -9.80 8.06 29.64
CA VAL A 343 -10.56 8.48 28.46
C VAL A 343 -11.82 9.20 28.91
N GLU A 344 -12.00 10.42 28.41
CA GLU A 344 -13.23 11.19 28.55
C GLU A 344 -13.85 11.37 27.17
N THR A 345 -15.10 10.98 26.98
CA THR A 345 -15.85 11.23 25.75
C THR A 345 -17.08 12.08 26.05
N GLU A 346 -17.13 13.25 25.46
CA GLU A 346 -18.22 14.22 25.50
C GLU A 346 -19.02 14.12 24.19
N ARG A 347 -20.35 13.96 24.30
CA ARG A 347 -21.27 13.88 23.15
C ARG A 347 -22.13 15.14 23.06
N PHE A 348 -22.45 15.55 21.84
CA PHE A 348 -23.23 16.75 21.55
C PHE A 348 -24.54 16.40 20.83
N ASP A 349 -25.51 17.30 20.92
CA ASP A 349 -26.87 17.11 20.38
C ASP A 349 -26.91 16.91 18.86
N ASP A 350 -25.91 17.45 18.15
CA ASP A 350 -25.76 17.30 16.70
C ASP A 350 -25.13 15.95 16.29
N GLY A 351 -24.85 15.07 17.26
CA GLY A 351 -24.19 13.79 17.06
C GLY A 351 -22.67 13.88 16.99
N SER A 352 -22.09 15.07 16.98
CA SER A 352 -20.63 15.23 17.07
C SER A 352 -20.13 14.79 18.45
N SER A 353 -18.85 14.43 18.52
CA SER A 353 -18.23 13.98 19.76
C SER A 353 -16.81 14.48 19.92
N ARG A 354 -16.39 14.58 21.18
CA ARG A 354 -15.02 14.90 21.56
C ARG A 354 -14.51 13.85 22.52
N THR A 355 -13.41 13.20 22.15
CA THR A 355 -12.71 12.25 23.01
C THR A 355 -11.37 12.82 23.43
N VAL A 356 -11.11 12.88 24.73
CA VAL A 356 -9.82 13.24 25.34
C VAL A 356 -9.22 12.00 25.98
N VAL A 357 -8.10 11.53 25.44
CA VAL A 357 -7.30 10.46 26.03
C VAL A 357 -6.13 11.09 26.77
N THR A 358 -6.09 10.97 28.10
CA THR A 358 -5.00 11.45 28.96
C THR A 358 -4.11 10.28 29.36
N ARG A 359 -2.83 10.33 29.03
CA ARG A 359 -1.83 9.31 29.37
C ARG A 359 -1.23 9.52 30.75
N ALA A 360 -0.53 8.52 31.24
CA ALA A 360 0.16 8.56 32.54
C ALA A 360 1.25 9.64 32.62
N ASP A 361 1.89 9.98 31.49
CA ASP A 361 2.88 11.06 31.39
C ASP A 361 2.26 12.47 31.36
N GLY A 362 0.92 12.57 31.38
CA GLY A 362 0.18 13.83 31.32
C GLY A 362 -0.10 14.33 29.90
N SER A 363 0.45 13.69 28.87
CA SER A 363 0.10 14.01 27.48
C SER A 363 -1.36 13.68 27.19
N LYS A 364 -1.96 14.41 26.24
CA LYS A 364 -3.36 14.25 25.87
C LYS A 364 -3.54 14.15 24.36
N VAL A 365 -4.39 13.25 23.92
CA VAL A 365 -4.86 13.21 22.52
C VAL A 365 -6.32 13.62 22.51
N VAL A 366 -6.62 14.74 21.85
CA VAL A 366 -7.98 15.26 21.69
C VAL A 366 -8.43 14.96 20.26
N THR A 367 -9.46 14.12 20.13
CA THR A 367 -10.06 13.76 18.84
C THR A 367 -11.50 14.26 18.80
N ILE A 368 -11.84 15.05 17.79
CA ILE A 368 -13.20 15.52 17.51
C ILE A 368 -13.70 14.81 16.27
N ARG A 369 -14.93 14.28 16.34
CA ARG A 369 -15.60 13.58 15.25
C ARG A 369 -16.96 14.18 14.95
N ASP A 370 -17.38 14.10 13.69
CA ASP A 370 -18.74 14.45 13.27
C ASP A 370 -19.76 13.36 13.65
N ALA A 371 -21.02 13.58 13.29
CA ALA A 371 -22.10 12.61 13.49
C ALA A 371 -21.92 11.29 12.72
N ASN A 372 -21.11 11.28 11.65
CA ASN A 372 -20.77 10.09 10.86
C ASN A 372 -19.51 9.38 11.39
N MET A 373 -18.99 9.80 12.55
CA MET A 373 -17.74 9.32 13.15
C MET A 373 -16.46 9.60 12.33
N GLN A 374 -16.53 10.50 11.36
CA GLN A 374 -15.35 10.99 10.65
C GLN A 374 -14.53 11.90 11.56
N ILE A 375 -13.21 11.72 11.58
CA ILE A 375 -12.32 12.59 12.35
C ILE A 375 -12.29 13.97 11.70
N LEU A 376 -12.76 14.97 12.43
CA LEU A 376 -12.65 16.37 12.02
C LEU A 376 -11.33 16.97 12.49
N ARG A 377 -10.91 16.66 13.70
CA ARG A 377 -9.66 17.19 14.25
C ARG A 377 -9.02 16.20 15.22
N ARG A 378 -7.72 15.98 15.08
CA ARG A 378 -6.91 15.26 16.08
C ARG A 378 -5.73 16.12 16.49
N THR A 379 -5.62 16.38 17.77
CA THR A 379 -4.54 17.19 18.35
C THR A 379 -3.86 16.42 19.46
N LEU A 380 -2.53 16.31 19.37
CA LEU A 380 -1.67 15.86 20.46
C LEU A 380 -1.27 17.07 21.30
N ILE A 381 -1.44 16.97 22.60
CA ILE A 381 -0.96 17.93 23.61
C ILE A 381 0.12 17.20 24.39
N SER A 382 1.37 17.61 24.22
CA SER A 382 2.52 17.04 24.92
C SER A 382 2.45 17.34 26.43
N PRO A 383 3.21 16.61 27.29
CA PRO A 383 3.21 16.85 28.73
C PRO A 383 3.60 18.27 29.14
N ASP A 384 4.41 18.94 28.33
CA ASP A 384 4.83 20.33 28.49
C ASP A 384 3.83 21.36 27.92
N GLY A 385 2.67 20.90 27.43
CA GLY A 385 1.61 21.72 26.89
C GLY A 385 1.75 22.08 25.40
N ARG A 386 2.82 21.66 24.71
CA ARG A 386 2.95 21.89 23.26
C ARG A 386 1.84 21.16 22.49
N THR A 387 1.21 21.85 21.55
CA THR A 387 0.13 21.28 20.74
C THR A 387 0.61 20.96 19.32
N SER A 388 0.39 19.72 18.88
CA SER A 388 0.63 19.25 17.52
C SER A 388 -0.69 18.85 16.89
N ARG A 389 -1.12 19.59 15.86
CA ARG A 389 -2.30 19.23 15.07
C ARG A 389 -1.92 18.14 14.06
N LEU A 390 -2.53 16.98 14.22
CA LEU A 390 -2.22 15.76 13.45
C LEU A 390 -3.18 15.59 12.25
N ILE A 391 -4.45 15.88 12.47
CA ILE A 391 -5.52 15.85 11.45
C ILE A 391 -6.34 17.13 11.63
N ASP A 392 -6.67 17.79 10.53
CA ASP A 392 -7.53 18.97 10.53
C ASP A 392 -8.43 19.05 9.28
N ASP A 393 -9.61 18.44 9.37
CA ASP A 393 -10.66 18.47 8.38
C ASP A 393 -11.72 19.55 8.65
N THR A 394 -11.34 20.62 9.36
CA THR A 394 -12.24 21.71 9.76
C THR A 394 -12.22 22.92 8.83
N GLU A 395 -11.37 22.89 7.81
CA GLU A 395 -11.20 23.95 6.82
C GLU A 395 -11.87 23.58 5.49
N ASP A 396 -12.32 24.60 4.74
CA ASP A 396 -12.85 24.40 3.39
C ASP A 396 -11.75 23.85 2.47
N VAL A 397 -12.14 22.87 1.65
CA VAL A 397 -11.23 22.10 0.81
C VAL A 397 -11.63 22.26 -0.65
N ARG A 398 -10.64 22.34 -1.55
CA ARG A 398 -10.93 22.32 -2.99
C ARG A 398 -11.43 20.93 -3.40
N PRO A 399 -12.54 20.83 -4.16
CA PRO A 399 -12.93 19.56 -4.78
C PRO A 399 -11.77 18.89 -5.53
N VAL A 400 -11.79 17.57 -5.60
CA VAL A 400 -10.75 16.77 -6.26
C VAL A 400 -11.20 16.45 -7.68
N ASP A 401 -10.61 17.12 -8.67
CA ASP A 401 -10.67 16.63 -10.04
C ASP A 401 -9.71 15.45 -10.19
N ILE A 402 -10.23 14.25 -9.97
CA ILE A 402 -9.46 13.00 -9.99
C ILE A 402 -8.74 12.80 -11.33
N ASP A 403 -9.32 13.26 -12.45
CA ASP A 403 -8.72 13.07 -13.77
C ASP A 403 -7.55 14.03 -14.05
N SER A 404 -7.36 15.02 -13.17
CA SER A 404 -6.26 15.99 -13.19
C SER A 404 -5.12 15.65 -12.22
N LEU A 405 -5.31 14.64 -11.36
CA LEU A 405 -4.28 14.21 -10.42
C LEU A 405 -3.05 13.69 -11.20
N PRO A 406 -1.82 13.92 -10.67
CA PRO A 406 -0.61 13.43 -11.30
C PRO A 406 -0.55 11.90 -11.27
N GLU A 407 0.43 11.34 -11.98
CA GLU A 407 0.65 9.90 -11.95
C GLU A 407 0.97 9.41 -10.53
N PRO A 408 0.55 8.18 -10.17
CA PRO A 408 0.87 7.57 -8.88
C PRO A 408 2.35 7.61 -8.52
N ALA A 409 2.64 7.69 -7.22
CA ALA A 409 4.00 7.56 -6.72
C ALA A 409 4.60 6.19 -7.11
N PRO A 410 5.87 6.14 -7.53
CA PRO A 410 6.51 4.89 -7.89
C PRO A 410 6.65 3.97 -6.67
N VAL A 411 6.04 2.79 -6.74
CA VAL A 411 6.13 1.75 -5.71
C VAL A 411 7.36 0.89 -5.98
N THR A 412 8.12 0.56 -4.92
CA THR A 412 9.18 -0.44 -4.98
C THR A 412 8.80 -1.61 -4.09
N GLU A 413 8.77 -2.80 -4.67
CA GLU A 413 8.60 -4.04 -3.91
C GLU A 413 9.86 -4.25 -3.06
N LEU A 414 9.76 -3.88 -1.79
CA LEU A 414 10.72 -4.27 -0.76
C LEU A 414 10.54 -5.78 -0.58
N GLY A 415 11.55 -6.57 -0.97
CA GLY A 415 11.54 -8.01 -0.70
C GLY A 415 11.52 -8.30 0.81
N ASN A 416 11.67 -9.57 1.21
CA ASN A 416 11.55 -9.98 2.61
C ASN A 416 12.57 -9.32 3.58
N SER A 417 13.64 -8.72 3.09
CA SER A 417 14.56 -7.91 3.91
C SER A 417 14.13 -6.45 3.87
N MET A 418 13.36 -6.03 4.87
CA MET A 418 13.03 -4.63 5.11
C MET A 418 14.23 -3.90 5.71
N ASP A 419 15.24 -3.62 4.87
CA ASP A 419 16.32 -2.73 5.26
C ASP A 419 15.75 -1.35 5.62
N GLU A 420 16.16 -0.79 6.76
CA GLU A 420 15.56 0.44 7.28
C GLU A 420 15.81 1.66 6.38
N GLU A 421 16.97 1.74 5.70
CA GLU A 421 17.26 2.83 4.76
C GLU A 421 16.37 2.72 3.51
N ALA A 422 16.25 1.51 2.96
CA ALA A 422 15.34 1.23 1.86
C ALA A 422 13.88 1.54 2.22
N LEU A 423 13.49 1.27 3.47
CA LEU A 423 12.14 1.54 3.98
C LEU A 423 11.88 3.04 4.16
N ARG A 424 12.84 3.78 4.75
CA ARG A 424 12.79 5.25 4.83
C ARG A 424 12.65 5.85 3.42
N ALA A 425 13.44 5.37 2.47
CA ALA A 425 13.36 5.81 1.07
C ALA A 425 12.01 5.48 0.45
N ALA A 426 11.44 4.29 0.71
CA ALA A 426 10.13 3.91 0.18
C ALA A 426 8.98 4.75 0.75
N LEU A 427 8.95 4.98 2.06
CA LEU A 427 7.93 5.81 2.72
C LEU A 427 8.00 7.29 2.32
N ASN A 428 9.14 7.76 1.82
CA ASN A 428 9.33 9.12 1.31
C ASN A 428 8.95 9.30 -0.17
N ARG A 429 8.59 8.23 -0.90
CA ARG A 429 8.22 8.37 -2.30
C ARG A 429 6.81 8.92 -2.43
N GLU A 430 6.71 10.09 -3.03
CA GLU A 430 5.47 10.77 -3.35
C GLU A 430 5.45 11.27 -4.80
N ALA A 431 4.26 11.48 -5.33
CA ALA A 431 4.04 12.19 -6.58
C ALA A 431 4.23 13.70 -6.35
N ASN A 432 4.59 14.42 -7.41
CA ASN A 432 4.70 15.88 -7.32
C ASN A 432 3.30 16.51 -7.21
N ILE A 433 2.89 16.87 -6.00
CA ILE A 433 1.58 17.46 -5.69
C ILE A 433 1.75 18.68 -4.79
N ASP A 434 1.06 19.76 -5.13
CA ASP A 434 1.13 21.07 -4.45
C ASP A 434 -0.12 21.38 -3.61
N ARG A 435 -0.98 20.38 -3.40
CA ARG A 435 -2.19 20.48 -2.58
C ARG A 435 -2.23 19.42 -1.50
N ARG A 436 -2.99 19.73 -0.46
CA ARG A 436 -3.36 18.81 0.61
C ARG A 436 -4.81 18.34 0.44
N PHE A 437 -5.17 17.33 1.20
CA PHE A 437 -6.43 16.60 1.13
C PHE A 437 -6.93 16.33 2.54
N THR A 438 -8.26 16.24 2.68
CA THR A 438 -8.88 15.78 3.92
C THR A 438 -8.54 14.31 4.18
N LEU A 439 -8.64 13.85 5.42
CA LEU A 439 -8.48 12.43 5.73
C LEU A 439 -9.54 11.59 4.98
N GLY A 440 -10.77 12.09 4.88
CA GLY A 440 -11.84 11.47 4.11
C GLY A 440 -11.48 11.30 2.63
N GLN A 441 -10.88 12.31 2.00
CA GLN A 441 -10.40 12.25 0.62
C GLN A 441 -9.30 11.20 0.44
N ILE A 442 -8.36 11.10 1.38
CA ILE A 442 -7.27 10.11 1.33
C ILE A 442 -7.80 8.68 1.48
N ARG A 443 -8.75 8.45 2.40
CA ARG A 443 -9.37 7.13 2.59
C ARG A 443 -10.20 6.72 1.38
N ASN A 444 -11.04 7.63 0.87
CA ASN A 444 -12.09 7.28 -0.08
C ASN A 444 -11.71 7.43 -1.55
N ILE A 445 -10.64 8.17 -1.89
CA ILE A 445 -10.21 8.37 -3.29
C ILE A 445 -8.92 7.59 -3.56
N PRO A 446 -8.98 6.43 -4.24
CA PRO A 446 -7.81 5.58 -4.48
C PRO A 446 -6.69 6.30 -5.22
N GLU A 447 -7.02 7.20 -6.14
CA GLU A 447 -6.05 7.99 -6.88
C GLU A 447 -5.29 8.99 -5.99
N VAL A 448 -5.95 9.62 -5.01
CA VAL A 448 -5.30 10.48 -4.01
C VAL A 448 -4.35 9.66 -3.14
N ARG A 449 -4.82 8.50 -2.67
CA ARG A 449 -4.02 7.58 -1.86
C ARG A 449 -2.78 7.06 -2.58
N SER A 450 -2.87 6.93 -3.90
CA SER A 450 -1.79 6.48 -4.77
C SER A 450 -0.74 7.56 -5.05
N LEU A 451 -0.96 8.80 -4.59
CA LEU A 451 0.03 9.88 -4.67
C LEU A 451 1.19 9.70 -3.68
N VAL A 452 1.09 8.78 -2.74
CA VAL A 452 2.20 8.33 -1.88
C VAL A 452 2.43 6.84 -2.08
N ALA A 453 3.68 6.41 -1.99
CA ALA A 453 4.02 5.02 -2.19
C ALA A 453 3.49 4.14 -1.06
N THR A 454 3.01 2.96 -1.44
CA THR A 454 2.66 1.89 -0.49
C THR A 454 3.88 1.06 -0.14
N VAL A 455 3.95 0.62 1.11
CA VAL A 455 4.86 -0.41 1.57
C VAL A 455 4.03 -1.60 2.01
N ASP A 456 4.08 -2.69 1.25
CA ASP A 456 3.45 -3.95 1.63
C ASP A 456 4.21 -4.60 2.80
N ILE A 457 3.46 -5.23 3.70
CA ILE A 457 4.00 -5.99 4.84
C ILE A 457 3.77 -7.49 4.56
N PRO A 458 4.63 -8.14 3.76
CA PRO A 458 4.42 -9.52 3.32
C PRO A 458 4.60 -10.55 4.43
N ALA A 459 5.23 -10.16 5.55
CA ALA A 459 5.64 -11.07 6.61
C ALA A 459 4.52 -11.36 7.63
N ILE A 460 3.44 -10.58 7.63
CA ILE A 460 2.27 -10.84 8.50
C ILE A 460 1.27 -11.70 7.74
N THR A 461 0.99 -12.86 8.31
CA THR A 461 0.02 -13.83 7.81
C THR A 461 -1.06 -14.07 8.87
N PHE A 462 -2.30 -14.10 8.41
CA PHE A 462 -3.46 -14.31 9.27
C PHE A 462 -4.08 -15.67 9.01
N ASP A 463 -4.54 -16.31 10.07
CA ASP A 463 -5.37 -17.51 9.96
C ASP A 463 -6.73 -17.16 9.33
N THR A 464 -7.39 -18.19 8.79
CA THR A 464 -8.70 -18.02 8.15
C THR A 464 -9.72 -17.46 9.15
N GLY A 465 -10.36 -16.34 8.81
CA GLY A 465 -11.34 -15.66 9.67
C GLY A 465 -10.73 -14.94 10.88
N SER A 466 -9.41 -14.96 11.05
CA SER A 466 -8.71 -14.33 12.16
C SER A 466 -8.04 -13.01 11.74
N ALA A 467 -7.93 -12.11 12.71
CA ALA A 467 -7.14 -10.89 12.65
C ALA A 467 -6.02 -10.86 13.70
N ALA A 468 -5.91 -11.86 14.56
CA ALA A 468 -4.85 -11.96 15.55
C ALA A 468 -3.46 -12.08 14.89
N ILE A 469 -2.48 -11.36 15.43
CA ILE A 469 -1.06 -11.45 15.05
C ILE A 469 -0.31 -12.14 16.19
N PRO A 470 0.18 -13.39 16.00
CA PRO A 470 1.00 -14.04 17.00
C PRO A 470 2.28 -13.22 17.29
N PRO A 471 2.75 -13.14 18.56
CA PRO A 471 3.91 -12.32 18.91
C PRO A 471 5.16 -12.58 18.06
N GLY A 472 5.41 -13.85 17.68
CA GLY A 472 6.54 -14.21 16.81
C GLY A 472 6.46 -13.63 15.39
N GLN A 473 5.26 -13.33 14.88
CA GLN A 473 5.09 -12.62 13.61
C GLN A 473 5.28 -11.11 13.77
N ALA A 474 4.95 -10.54 14.95
CA ALA A 474 5.13 -9.12 15.22
C ALA A 474 6.60 -8.69 15.10
N GLU A 475 7.57 -9.58 15.38
CA GLU A 475 9.01 -9.33 15.16
C GLU A 475 9.33 -8.89 13.73
N HIS A 476 8.54 -9.31 12.73
CA HIS A 476 8.72 -8.91 11.34
C HIS A 476 8.38 -7.44 11.07
N LEU A 477 7.69 -6.77 11.99
CA LEU A 477 7.40 -5.33 11.93
C LEU A 477 8.54 -4.49 12.50
N SER A 478 9.59 -5.09 13.08
CA SER A 478 10.62 -4.35 13.83
C SER A 478 11.31 -3.24 13.05
N ALA A 479 11.73 -3.49 11.81
CA ALA A 479 12.35 -2.46 10.98
C ALA A 479 11.37 -1.32 10.65
N LEU A 480 10.11 -1.65 10.40
CA LEU A 480 9.06 -0.66 10.13
C LEU A 480 8.71 0.15 11.37
N GLY A 481 8.51 -0.51 12.51
CA GLY A 481 8.26 0.12 13.80
C GLY A 481 9.36 1.11 14.16
N ARG A 482 10.64 0.72 14.09
CA ARG A 482 11.78 1.61 14.33
C ARG A 482 11.81 2.80 13.39
N VAL A 483 11.62 2.59 12.08
CA VAL A 483 11.61 3.69 11.11
C VAL A 483 10.47 4.67 11.39
N MET A 484 9.29 4.18 11.76
CA MET A 484 8.13 5.03 12.07
C MET A 484 8.33 5.79 13.39
N GLU A 485 8.76 5.08 14.43
CA GLU A 485 9.00 5.66 15.76
C GLU A 485 10.13 6.71 15.70
N ASP A 486 11.23 6.43 14.99
CA ASP A 486 12.31 7.40 14.76
C ASP A 486 11.80 8.68 14.11
N ARG A 487 11.00 8.55 13.06
CA ARG A 487 10.47 9.70 12.32
C ARG A 487 9.43 10.49 13.09
N ILE A 488 8.57 9.82 13.85
CA ILE A 488 7.58 10.49 14.70
C ILE A 488 8.28 11.25 15.84
N ARG A 489 9.38 10.70 16.36
CA ARG A 489 10.22 11.40 17.34
C ARG A 489 10.84 12.67 16.75
N GLU A 490 11.32 12.63 15.51
CA GLU A 490 11.87 13.79 14.79
C GLU A 490 10.80 14.82 14.42
N ASN A 491 9.63 14.35 14.00
CA ASN A 491 8.48 15.16 13.62
C ASN A 491 7.18 14.54 14.17
N PRO A 492 6.68 15.04 15.32
CA PRO A 492 5.45 14.51 15.94
C PRO A 492 4.18 14.62 15.08
N ARG A 493 4.23 15.35 13.95
CA ARG A 493 3.12 15.47 12.99
C ARG A 493 3.12 14.38 11.93
N GLU A 494 4.07 13.45 11.95
CA GLU A 494 4.11 12.35 11.00
C GLU A 494 2.85 11.48 11.11
N MET A 495 2.18 11.20 9.99
CA MET A 495 0.95 10.42 9.95
C MET A 495 1.10 9.25 8.99
N TYR A 496 0.66 8.09 9.43
CA TYR A 496 0.70 6.85 8.66
C TYR A 496 -0.67 6.23 8.55
N MET A 497 -0.98 5.70 7.38
CA MET A 497 -2.17 4.89 7.13
C MET A 497 -1.78 3.42 7.01
N VAL A 498 -2.36 2.60 7.86
CA VAL A 498 -2.28 1.13 7.83
C VAL A 498 -3.51 0.61 7.10
N GLU A 499 -3.27 -0.12 6.02
CA GLU A 499 -4.30 -0.61 5.11
C GLU A 499 -4.40 -2.12 5.19
N GLY A 500 -5.62 -2.65 5.06
CA GLY A 500 -5.87 -4.09 5.00
C GLY A 500 -6.65 -4.47 3.75
N TYR A 501 -6.32 -5.64 3.19
CA TYR A 501 -6.96 -6.19 2.00
C TYR A 501 -7.21 -7.69 2.16
N THR A 502 -8.29 -8.18 1.54
CA THR A 502 -8.61 -9.59 1.43
C THR A 502 -8.56 -10.06 -0.01
N ASP A 503 -8.65 -11.38 -0.19
CA ASP A 503 -9.10 -11.95 -1.44
C ASP A 503 -10.64 -11.83 -1.57
N THR A 504 -11.21 -12.43 -2.62
CA THR A 504 -12.66 -12.35 -2.90
C THR A 504 -13.44 -13.55 -2.34
N VAL A 505 -12.89 -14.31 -1.39
CA VAL A 505 -13.58 -15.47 -0.82
C VAL A 505 -14.45 -15.02 0.35
N GLY A 506 -15.73 -15.36 0.31
CA GLY A 506 -16.69 -15.04 1.37
C GLY A 506 -17.60 -13.87 1.01
N ASP A 507 -18.26 -13.32 2.02
CA ASP A 507 -19.13 -12.16 1.89
C ASP A 507 -18.30 -10.86 1.87
N SER A 508 -18.66 -9.91 1.00
CA SER A 508 -17.89 -8.66 0.83
C SER A 508 -17.90 -7.77 2.08
N ALA A 509 -18.99 -7.74 2.85
CA ALA A 509 -19.05 -6.96 4.09
C ALA A 509 -18.20 -7.61 5.18
N MET A 510 -18.21 -8.94 5.26
CA MET A 510 -17.29 -9.69 6.14
C MET A 510 -15.83 -9.43 5.76
N ASN A 511 -15.50 -9.46 4.47
CA ASN A 511 -14.17 -9.19 3.94
C ASN A 511 -13.70 -7.76 4.26
N LEU A 512 -14.58 -6.76 4.10
CA LEU A 512 -14.30 -5.38 4.47
C LEU A 512 -14.03 -5.25 5.97
N ALA A 513 -14.91 -5.79 6.82
CA ALA A 513 -14.74 -5.76 8.27
C ALA A 513 -13.45 -6.48 8.73
N LEU A 514 -13.15 -7.65 8.15
CA LEU A 514 -11.95 -8.44 8.46
C LEU A 514 -10.67 -7.75 8.00
N SER A 515 -10.68 -7.13 6.81
CA SER A 515 -9.53 -6.36 6.33
C SER A 515 -9.20 -5.19 7.26
N ASP A 516 -10.22 -4.49 7.77
CA ASP A 516 -10.04 -3.37 8.70
C ASP A 516 -9.53 -3.86 10.06
N ARG A 517 -10.01 -5.02 10.53
CA ARG A 517 -9.50 -5.66 11.75
C ARG A 517 -8.02 -6.00 11.64
N ARG A 518 -7.61 -6.57 10.51
CA ARG A 518 -6.21 -6.94 10.26
C ARG A 518 -5.30 -5.72 10.23
N ALA A 519 -5.75 -4.64 9.59
CA ALA A 519 -5.04 -3.37 9.62
C ALA A 519 -4.96 -2.79 11.04
N GLU A 520 -6.02 -2.92 11.84
CA GLU A 520 -6.03 -2.56 13.25
C GLU A 520 -5.03 -3.37 14.07
N SER A 521 -4.98 -4.70 13.91
CA SER A 521 -4.01 -5.54 14.61
C SER A 521 -2.57 -5.20 14.23
N VAL A 522 -2.30 -4.83 12.98
CA VAL A 522 -0.97 -4.34 12.58
C VAL A 522 -0.63 -3.02 13.27
N ALA A 523 -1.58 -2.08 13.36
CA ALA A 523 -1.37 -0.81 14.07
C ALA A 523 -1.17 -1.02 15.58
N LEU A 524 -1.92 -1.94 16.19
CA LEU A 524 -1.74 -2.36 17.58
C LEU A 524 -0.36 -2.98 17.80
N ALA A 525 0.07 -3.91 16.94
CA ALA A 525 1.39 -4.53 17.05
C ALA A 525 2.54 -3.51 16.90
N LEU A 526 2.39 -2.52 16.00
CA LEU A 526 3.33 -1.40 15.87
C LEU A 526 3.40 -0.56 17.16
N THR A 527 2.27 -0.37 17.84
CA THR A 527 2.18 0.38 19.10
C THR A 527 2.75 -0.42 20.27
N GLU A 528 2.33 -1.68 20.43
CA GLU A 528 2.63 -2.55 21.58
C GLU A 528 4.09 -3.00 21.64
N TYR A 529 4.67 -3.34 20.49
CA TYR A 529 6.01 -3.95 20.44
C TYR A 529 7.12 -2.97 20.03
N PHE A 530 6.75 -1.83 19.42
CA PHE A 530 7.72 -0.90 18.84
C PHE A 530 7.46 0.57 19.19
N ASP A 531 6.56 0.83 20.15
CA ASP A 531 6.28 2.16 20.71
C ASP A 531 5.87 3.21 19.66
N VAL A 532 5.34 2.78 18.50
CA VAL A 532 4.82 3.70 17.49
C VAL A 532 3.56 4.38 18.06
N PRO A 533 3.53 5.72 18.23
CA PRO A 533 2.41 6.35 18.89
C PRO A 533 1.09 6.19 18.11
N PRO A 534 0.00 5.69 18.73
CA PRO A 534 -1.22 5.31 18.02
C PRO A 534 -1.99 6.52 17.45
N GLU A 535 -1.77 7.73 17.96
CA GLU A 535 -2.33 8.98 17.45
C GLU A 535 -1.83 9.34 16.06
N ASN A 536 -0.64 8.86 15.71
CA ASN A 536 0.00 9.02 14.40
C ASN A 536 -0.43 7.93 13.40
N LEU A 537 -1.28 6.99 13.82
CA LEU A 537 -1.80 5.90 12.99
C LEU A 537 -3.26 6.11 12.62
N VAL A 538 -3.55 5.83 11.35
CA VAL A 538 -4.88 5.75 10.76
C VAL A 538 -5.05 4.33 10.24
N VAL A 539 -6.15 3.68 10.54
CA VAL A 539 -6.45 2.34 10.03
C VAL A 539 -7.60 2.41 9.02
N GLN A 540 -7.49 1.60 7.97
CA GLN A 540 -8.51 1.45 6.94
C GLN A 540 -8.47 0.04 6.31
N GLY A 541 -9.58 -0.68 6.38
CA GLY A 541 -9.82 -1.86 5.54
C GLY A 541 -10.43 -1.49 4.19
N TYR A 542 -10.04 -2.19 3.13
CA TYR A 542 -10.65 -2.07 1.80
C TYR A 542 -11.26 -3.37 1.27
N GLY A 543 -11.24 -4.44 2.08
CA GLY A 543 -11.76 -5.75 1.70
C GLY A 543 -11.15 -6.23 0.39
N GLU A 544 -12.01 -6.60 -0.54
CA GLU A 544 -11.67 -7.18 -1.84
C GLU A 544 -11.65 -6.16 -3.00
N GLU A 545 -11.83 -4.86 -2.72
CA GLU A 545 -11.94 -3.81 -3.76
C GLU A 545 -10.64 -3.63 -4.56
N PHE A 546 -9.47 -3.80 -3.91
CA PHE A 546 -8.15 -3.57 -4.52
C PHE A 546 -7.27 -4.82 -4.51
N LEU A 547 -7.62 -5.79 -5.36
CA LEU A 547 -6.84 -7.01 -5.58
C LEU A 547 -5.45 -6.68 -6.14
N LYS A 548 -4.40 -7.28 -5.58
CA LYS A 548 -3.02 -7.10 -6.03
C LYS A 548 -2.79 -7.72 -7.40
N THR A 549 -3.36 -8.90 -7.66
CA THR A 549 -3.20 -9.64 -8.93
C THR A 549 -4.31 -9.39 -9.94
N GLY A 550 -5.43 -8.78 -9.51
CA GLY A 550 -6.67 -8.69 -10.30
C GLY A 550 -7.44 -10.01 -10.42
N GLU A 551 -6.91 -11.11 -9.87
CA GLU A 551 -7.55 -12.42 -9.88
C GLU A 551 -8.46 -12.61 -8.67
N ALA A 552 -9.68 -13.08 -8.92
CA ALA A 552 -10.65 -13.46 -7.88
C ALA A 552 -10.39 -14.89 -7.37
N GLY A 553 -10.95 -15.22 -6.20
CA GLY A 553 -10.81 -16.50 -5.51
C GLY A 553 -9.77 -16.47 -4.39
N ASP A 554 -9.40 -17.63 -3.86
CA ASP A 554 -8.41 -17.77 -2.75
C ASP A 554 -6.99 -17.49 -3.24
N VAL A 555 -6.64 -16.21 -3.34
CA VAL A 555 -5.35 -15.74 -3.82
C VAL A 555 -4.57 -15.12 -2.65
N ARG A 556 -3.57 -15.86 -2.16
CA ARG A 556 -2.75 -15.43 -1.01
C ARG A 556 -2.11 -14.05 -1.18
N ALA A 557 -1.72 -13.68 -2.39
CA ALA A 557 -1.13 -12.37 -2.66
C ALA A 557 -2.10 -11.18 -2.45
N ASN A 558 -3.41 -11.42 -2.49
CA ASN A 558 -4.42 -10.39 -2.24
C ASN A 558 -4.63 -10.15 -0.73
N ARG A 559 -4.42 -11.19 0.11
CA ARG A 559 -4.44 -11.09 1.58
C ARG A 559 -3.17 -10.41 2.09
N ARG A 560 -3.21 -9.09 2.23
CA ARG A 560 -2.03 -8.29 2.62
C ARG A 560 -2.44 -7.15 3.54
N SER A 561 -1.45 -6.66 4.28
CA SER A 561 -1.50 -5.36 4.93
C SER A 561 -0.40 -4.47 4.34
N SER A 562 -0.63 -3.17 4.31
CA SER A 562 0.36 -2.22 3.83
C SER A 562 0.33 -0.94 4.65
N VAL A 563 1.40 -0.15 4.55
CA VAL A 563 1.52 1.14 5.21
C VAL A 563 1.88 2.21 4.20
N ARG A 564 1.25 3.38 4.35
CA ARG A 564 1.57 4.60 3.63
C ARG A 564 1.91 5.69 4.63
N ARG A 565 2.90 6.50 4.31
CA ARG A 565 3.09 7.78 4.99
C ARG A 565 2.20 8.83 4.30
N ILE A 566 1.26 9.40 5.04
CA ILE A 566 0.23 10.31 4.50
C ILE A 566 0.41 11.76 4.95
N THR A 567 1.45 12.07 5.73
CA THR A 567 1.78 13.39 6.27
C THR A 567 1.70 14.51 5.23
N ASP A 568 2.30 14.31 4.07
CA ASP A 568 2.36 15.33 3.01
C ASP A 568 1.11 15.35 2.11
N LEU A 569 0.20 14.39 2.26
CA LEU A 569 -1.12 14.47 1.65
C LEU A 569 -2.13 15.15 2.56
N LEU A 570 -2.02 14.95 3.88
CA LEU A 570 -2.97 15.48 4.84
C LEU A 570 -2.91 16.99 4.90
N GLN A 571 -4.08 17.61 4.89
CA GLN A 571 -4.20 18.99 5.32
C GLN A 571 -3.97 19.03 6.83
N THR A 572 -2.99 19.83 7.22
CA THR A 572 -2.81 20.26 8.60
C THR A 572 -2.95 21.77 8.54
N ALA A 573 -3.68 22.37 9.47
CA ALA A 573 -3.78 23.83 9.50
C ALA A 573 -2.39 24.45 9.47
N SER A 574 -2.28 25.56 8.74
CA SER A 574 -1.13 26.45 8.86
C SER A 574 -0.92 26.75 10.34
N SER A 575 0.33 26.80 10.77
CA SER A 575 0.64 27.04 12.18
C SER A 575 0.03 28.39 12.58
N GLU A 576 -0.79 28.44 13.62
CA GLU A 576 -1.19 29.70 14.25
C GLU A 576 0.00 30.36 14.95
#